data_AF-A0A9E4W2R3-F1
#
_entry.id   AF-A0A9E4W2R3-F1
#
_cell.length_a   1.000
_cell.length_b   1.000
_cell.length_c   1.000
_cell.angle_alpha   90.00
_cell.angle_beta   90.00
_cell.angle_gamma   90.00
#
_symmetry.space_group_name_H-M   'P 1'
#
loop_
_entity.id
_entity.type
_entity.pdbx_description
1 polymer ?
#
loop_
_entity_poly.entity_id
_entity_poly.type
_entity_poly.pdbx_seq_one_letter_code
_entity_poly.pdbx_strand_id
1 'polypeptide(L)' 'MQAIAQNGLAFDANPYDVERCQQIRSIAAEMIAPHVDADADTVVDYFLQETGYATPKLDCRGVV' A
#
# COMPACT_ATOMS: atom_id res chain seq x y z
N MET A 1 7.75 0.14 -3.42
CA MET A 1 7.22 -1.24 -3.43
C MET A 1 5.70 -1.27 -3.27
N GLN A 2 5.10 -0.55 -2.31
CA GLN A 2 3.66 -0.53 -2.06
C GLN A 2 2.80 -0.14 -3.29
N ALA A 3 3.13 0.93 -4.02
CA ALA A 3 2.37 1.34 -5.22
C ALA A 3 2.35 0.29 -6.35
N ILE A 4 3.42 -0.51 -6.50
CA ILE A 4 3.49 -1.56 -7.53
C ILE A 4 2.58 -2.73 -7.15
N ALA A 5 2.58 -3.14 -5.88
CA ALA A 5 1.70 -4.20 -5.37
C ALA A 5 0.23 -3.79 -5.42
N GLN A 6 -0.09 -2.53 -5.11
CA GLN A 6 -1.45 -2.00 -5.17
C GLN A 6 -1.97 -1.95 -6.61
N ASN A 7 -1.14 -1.54 -7.57
CA ASN A 7 -1.48 -1.57 -8.98
C ASN A 7 -1.65 -3.02 -9.50
N GLY A 8 -0.79 -3.96 -9.08
CA GLY A 8 -0.96 -5.38 -9.41
C GLY A 8 -2.30 -5.94 -8.91
N LEU A 9 -2.68 -5.66 -7.66
CA LEU A 9 -3.98 -6.08 -7.10
C LEU A 9 -5.19 -5.45 -7.79
N ALA A 10 -5.02 -4.28 -8.41
CA ALA A 10 -6.11 -3.56 -9.06
C ALA A 10 -6.43 -4.06 -10.48
N PHE A 11 -5.47 -4.69 -11.17
CA PHE A 11 -5.63 -5.11 -12.59
C PHE A 11 -5.33 -6.58 -12.86
N ASP A 12 -4.68 -7.29 -11.95
CA ASP A 12 -4.33 -8.68 -12.17
C ASP A 12 -5.47 -9.62 -11.74
N ALA A 13 -5.98 -10.40 -12.69
CA ALA A 13 -7.02 -11.39 -12.46
C ALA A 13 -6.45 -12.77 -12.12
N ASN A 14 -5.13 -12.94 -12.18
CA ASN A 14 -4.49 -14.21 -11.89
C ASN A 14 -4.30 -14.40 -10.37
N PRO A 15 -4.86 -15.47 -9.77
CA PRO A 15 -4.75 -15.70 -8.33
C PRO A 15 -3.30 -15.78 -7.81
N TYR A 16 -2.35 -16.23 -8.63
CA TYR A 16 -0.93 -16.28 -8.23
C TYR A 16 -0.29 -14.90 -8.16
N ASP A 17 -0.72 -13.97 -9.00
CA ASP A 17 -0.17 -12.61 -9.03
C ASP A 17 -0.79 -11.74 -7.94
N VAL A 18 -2.06 -12.00 -7.60
CA VAL A 18 -2.70 -11.48 -6.38
C VAL A 18 -1.93 -11.91 -5.14
N GLU A 19 -1.60 -13.19 -4.99
CA GLU A 19 -0.83 -13.71 -3.85
C GLU A 19 0.56 -13.06 -3.76
N ARG A 20 1.29 -12.97 -4.89
CA ARG A 20 2.59 -12.28 -4.94
C ARG A 20 2.49 -10.81 -4.51
N CYS A 21 1.46 -10.10 -4.94
CA CYS A 21 1.26 -8.70 -4.55
C CYS A 21 0.93 -8.57 -3.06
N GLN A 22 0.18 -9.52 -2.48
CA GLN A 22 -0.07 -9.57 -1.03
C GLN A 22 1.23 -9.80 -0.24
N GLN A 23 2.09 -10.71 -0.70
CA GLN A 23 3.41 -10.96 -0.09
C GLN A 23 4.31 -9.73 -0.13
N ILE A 24 4.39 -9.05 -1.29
CA ILE A 24 5.18 -7.81 -1.44
C ILE A 24 4.67 -6.71 -0.51
N ARG A 25 3.34 -6.63 -0.30
CA ARG A 25 2.75 -5.67 0.64
C ARG A 25 3.13 -5.99 2.10
N SER A 26 3.13 -7.26 2.50
CA SER A 26 3.57 -7.68 3.84
C SER A 26 5.03 -7.28 4.09
N ILE A 27 5.91 -7.59 3.15
CA ILE A 27 7.33 -7.22 3.23
C ILE A 27 7.49 -5.69 3.32
N ALA A 28 6.74 -4.94 2.53
CA ALA A 28 6.78 -3.48 2.59
C ALA A 28 6.33 -2.92 3.94
N ALA A 29 5.33 -3.53 4.58
CA ALA A 29 4.88 -3.14 5.91
C ALA A 29 5.90 -3.50 6.99
N GLU A 30 6.50 -4.70 6.94
CA GLU A 30 7.59 -5.12 7.83
C GLU A 30 8.82 -4.21 7.71
N MET A 31 9.13 -3.73 6.51
CA MET A 31 10.23 -2.77 6.31
C MET A 31 9.94 -1.40 6.91
N ILE A 32 8.67 -0.96 6.94
CA ILE A 32 8.28 0.39 7.38
C ILE A 32 8.01 0.43 8.88
N ALA A 33 7.44 -0.62 9.47
CA ALA A 33 7.11 -0.69 10.90
C ALA A 33 8.22 -0.20 11.86
N PRO A 34 9.51 -0.59 11.69
CA PRO A 34 10.60 -0.10 12.54
C PRO A 34 10.89 1.41 12.40
N HIS A 35 10.46 2.03 11.30
CA HIS A 35 10.72 3.44 10.99
C HIS A 35 9.60 4.39 11.46
N VAL A 36 8.44 3.87 11.84
CA VAL A 36 7.27 4.67 12.27
C VAL A 36 6.78 4.34 13.68
N ASP A 37 7.55 3.56 14.45
CA ASP A 37 7.20 3.12 15.81
C ASP A 37 5.77 2.55 15.90
N ALA A 38 5.40 1.79 14.86
CA ALA A 38 4.10 1.17 14.68
C ALA A 38 4.28 -0.33 14.41
N ASP A 39 3.34 -1.14 14.83
CA ASP A 39 3.31 -2.56 14.52
C ASP A 39 3.02 -2.79 13.03
N ALA A 40 3.57 -3.88 12.48
CA ALA A 40 3.43 -4.21 11.07
C ALA A 40 1.96 -4.39 10.66
N ASP A 41 1.12 -4.93 11.54
CA ASP A 41 -0.31 -5.11 11.29
C ASP A 41 -1.02 -3.77 11.11
N THR A 42 -0.77 -2.79 11.99
CA THR A 42 -1.26 -1.40 11.82
C THR A 42 -0.80 -0.79 10.50
N VAL A 43 0.46 -1.01 10.09
CA VAL A 43 0.97 -0.49 8.81
C VAL A 43 0.28 -1.16 7.60
N VAL A 44 0.02 -2.47 7.67
CA VAL A 44 -0.76 -3.19 6.65
C VAL A 44 -2.18 -2.64 6.56
N ASP A 45 -2.83 -2.41 7.69
CA ASP A 45 -4.18 -1.85 7.75
C ASP A 45 -4.26 -0.46 7.11
N TYR A 46 -3.26 0.39 7.36
CA TYR A 46 -3.15 1.69 6.69
C TYR A 46 -2.99 1.53 5.17
N PHE A 47 -2.24 0.55 4.69
CA PHE A 47 -2.12 0.28 3.25
C PHE A 47 -3.36 -0.36 2.63
N LEU A 48 -4.19 -1.05 3.42
CA LEU A 48 -5.46 -1.63 2.98
C LEU A 48 -6.56 -0.59 2.76
N GLN A 49 -6.46 0.59 3.41
CA GLN A 49 -7.41 1.69 3.23
C GLN A 49 -7.35 2.31 1.83
N GLU A 50 -6.26 2.11 1.08
CA GLU A 50 -6.12 2.59 -0.29
C GLU A 50 -6.41 1.46 -1.28
N THR A 51 -7.57 1.52 -1.94
CA THR A 51 -7.99 0.56 -2.99
C THR A 51 -7.92 1.19 -4.38
N GLY A 52 -7.51 0.42 -5.40
CA GLY A 52 -7.37 0.92 -6.78
C GLY A 52 -5.99 1.49 -7.09
N TYR A 53 -5.86 2.29 -8.14
CA TYR A 53 -4.55 2.83 -8.57
C TYR A 53 -4.03 3.87 -7.57
N ALA A 54 -2.78 3.71 -7.12
CA ALA A 54 -2.14 4.69 -6.26
C ALA A 54 -1.88 5.99 -7.03
N THR A 55 -2.56 7.08 -6.65
CA THR A 55 -2.32 8.43 -7.18
C THR A 55 -1.78 9.35 -6.09
N PRO A 56 -0.96 10.37 -6.42
CA PRO A 56 -0.47 11.32 -5.42
C PRO A 56 -1.63 11.96 -4.64
N LYS A 57 -1.50 12.08 -3.31
CA LYS A 57 -2.51 12.74 -2.47
C LYS A 57 -2.61 14.23 -2.83
N LEU A 58 -3.85 14.73 -2.96
CA LEU A 58 -4.13 16.14 -3.25
C LEU A 58 -4.12 16.96 -1.96
N ASP A 59 -3.24 17.96 -1.87
CA ASP A 59 -3.24 19.00 -0.82
C ASP A 59 -3.72 20.32 -1.42
N CYS A 60 -4.58 21.06 -0.72
CA CYS A 60 -5.03 22.38 -1.16
C CYS A 60 -4.78 23.44 -0.08
N ARG A 61 -4.12 24.54 -0.46
CA ARG A 61 -3.85 25.69 0.42
C ARG A 61 -4.56 26.92 -0.13
N GLY A 62 -5.52 27.43 0.63
CA GLY A 62 -6.18 28.71 0.35
C GLY A 62 -5.36 29.87 0.92
N VAL A 63 -5.06 30.85 0.09
CA VAL A 63 -4.54 32.16 0.53
C VAL A 63 -5.65 33.17 0.28
N VAL A 64 -6.05 33.91 1.31
CA VAL A 64 -7.01 35.03 1.24
C VAL A 64 -6.25 36.34 1.10
#